data_AF-A0A8T6FXD4-F1
#
_entry.id   AF-A0A8T6FXD4-F1
#
_cell.length_a   1.000
_cell.length_b   1.000
_cell.length_c   1.000
_cell.angle_alpha   90.00
_cell.angle_beta   90.00
_cell.angle_gamma   90.00
#
_symmetry.space_group_name_H-M   'P 1'
#
loop_
_entity.id
_entity.type
_entity.pdbx_description
1 polymer ?
#
loop_
_entity_poly.entity_id
_entity_poly.type
_entity_poly.pdbx_seq_one_letter_code
_entity_poly.pdbx_strand_id
1 'polypeptide(L)' 'MANLQVKNVPDSLHERLRRHAQEQNITLGAAVLNAVERELARAEWRRRLAERPITYLGTPAADLLVAERSERETELG' A
#
# COMPACT_ATOMS: atom_id res chain seq x y z
N MET A 1 -4.55 2.59 29.80
CA MET A 1 -4.76 1.58 28.75
C MET A 1 -6.13 1.80 28.16
N ALA A 2 -6.24 1.95 26.84
CA ALA A 2 -7.53 2.03 26.16
C ALA A 2 -7.92 0.62 25.70
N ASN A 3 -9.20 0.25 25.86
CA ASN A 3 -9.74 -1.00 25.35
C ASN A 3 -10.71 -0.68 24.20
N LEU A 4 -10.54 -1.34 23.07
CA LEU A 4 -11.42 -1.21 21.91
C LEU A 4 -12.15 -2.53 21.71
N GLN A 5 -13.48 -2.50 21.85
CA GLN A 5 -14.32 -3.67 21.57
C GLN A 5 -15.01 -3.49 20.21
N VAL A 6 -14.72 -4.41 19.28
CA VAL A 6 -15.42 -4.49 18.00
C VAL A 6 -16.53 -5.53 18.11
N LYS A 7 -17.76 -5.13 17.83
CA LYS A 7 -18.96 -5.99 17.89
C LYS A 7 -19.40 -6.36 16.46
N ASN A 8 -20.18 -7.43 16.35
CA ASN A 8 -20.74 -7.91 15.08
C ASN A 8 -19.68 -8.25 14.02
N VAL A 9 -18.55 -8.81 14.44
CA VAL A 9 -17.54 -9.31 13.51
C VAL A 9 -18.09 -10.57 12.84
N PRO A 10 -18.21 -10.63 11.51
CA PRO A 10 -18.64 -11.85 10.82
C PRO A 10 -17.69 -13.01 11.12
N ASP A 11 -18.23 -14.21 11.34
CA ASP A 11 -17.42 -15.40 11.65
C ASP A 11 -16.35 -15.66 10.59
N SER A 12 -16.68 -15.44 9.32
CA SER A 12 -15.75 -15.57 8.20
C SER A 12 -14.55 -14.60 8.29
N LEU A 13 -14.76 -13.40 8.82
CA LEU A 13 -13.69 -12.43 9.04
C LEU A 13 -12.86 -12.82 10.27
N HIS A 14 -13.52 -13.25 11.34
CA HIS A 14 -12.84 -13.71 12.56
C HIS A 14 -11.90 -14.88 12.27
N GLU A 15 -12.35 -15.89 11.52
CA GLU A 15 -11.52 -17.04 11.15
C GLU A 15 -10.34 -16.67 10.24
N ARG A 16 -10.55 -15.74 9.29
CA ARG A 16 -9.45 -15.22 8.46
C ARG A 16 -8.41 -14.48 9.29
N LEU A 17 -8.83 -13.67 10.26
CA LEU A 17 -7.92 -12.97 11.17
C LEU A 17 -7.17 -13.94 12.08
N ARG A 18 -7.85 -14.96 12.60
CA ARG A 18 -7.22 -16.01 13.41
C ARG A 18 -6.15 -16.76 12.62
N ARG A 19 -6.44 -17.20 11.39
CA ARG A 19 -5.46 -17.85 10.52
C ARG A 19 -4.28 -16.94 10.22
N HIS A 20 -4.53 -15.67 9.89
CA HIS A 20 -3.46 -14.70 9.66
C HIS A 20 -2.55 -14.53 10.88
N ALA A 21 -3.13 -14.45 12.08
CA ALA A 21 -2.37 -14.36 13.31
C ALA A 21 -1.51 -15.62 13.56
N GLN A 22 -2.04 -16.82 13.27
CA GLN A 22 -1.31 -18.08 13.35
C GLN A 22 -0.15 -18.16 12.36
N GLU A 23 -0.37 -17.79 11.09
CA GLU A 23 0.67 -17.78 10.04
C GLU A 23 1.83 -16.84 10.38
N GLN A 24 1.55 -15.76 11.11
CA GLN A 24 2.53 -14.77 11.54
C GLN A 24 3.07 -15.03 12.96
N ASN A 25 2.59 -16.09 13.63
CA ASN A 25 2.93 -16.45 15.01
C ASN A 25 2.73 -15.30 16.04
N ILE A 26 1.63 -14.57 15.90
CA ILE A 26 1.23 -13.46 16.77
C ILE A 26 -0.16 -13.67 17.37
N THR A 27 -0.53 -12.87 18.37
CA THR A 27 -1.88 -12.91 18.93
C THR A 27 -2.89 -12.26 17.99
N LEU A 28 -4.17 -12.64 18.10
CA LEU A 28 -5.25 -12.03 17.33
C LEU A 28 -5.34 -10.50 17.58
N GLY A 29 -5.14 -10.08 18.83
CA GLY A 29 -5.11 -8.66 19.19
C GLY A 29 -3.97 -7.92 18.49
N ALA A 30 -2.76 -8.49 18.47
CA ALA A 30 -1.63 -7.93 17.74
C ALA A 30 -1.90 -7.86 16.23
N ALA A 31 -2.50 -8.90 15.65
CA ALA A 31 -2.87 -8.90 14.23
C ALA A 31 -3.85 -7.76 13.88
N VAL A 32 -4.85 -7.53 14.74
CA VAL A 32 -5.82 -6.43 14.58
C VAL A 32 -5.14 -5.07 14.73
N LEU A 33 -4.31 -4.89 15.75
CA LEU A 33 -3.57 -3.64 15.97
C LEU A 33 -2.67 -3.31 14.77
N ASN A 34 -1.88 -4.28 14.31
CA ASN A 34 -1.01 -4.10 13.13
C ASN A 34 -1.82 -3.72 11.88
N ALA A 35 -3.01 -4.31 11.69
CA ALA A 35 -3.88 -3.97 10.57
C ALA A 35 -4.39 -2.53 10.65
N VAL A 36 -4.78 -2.08 11.85
CA VAL A 36 -5.24 -0.72 12.10
C VAL A 36 -4.11 0.29 11.89
N GLU A 37 -2.93 0.05 12.47
CA GLU A 37 -1.75 0.90 12.29
C GLU A 37 -1.37 1.05 10.81
N ARG A 38 -1.38 -0.06 10.06
CA ARG A 38 -1.09 -0.05 8.62
C ARG A 38 -2.11 0.76 7.83
N GLU A 39 -3.40 0.69 8.17
CA GLU A 39 -4.43 1.47 7.46
C GLU A 39 -4.32 2.96 7.79
N LEU A 40 -4.03 3.32 9.05
CA LEU A 40 -3.77 4.71 9.42
C LEU A 40 -2.56 5.28 8.69
N ALA A 41 -1.44 4.55 8.68
CA ALA A 41 -0.24 4.96 7.95
C ALA A 41 -0.52 5.12 6.44
N ARG A 42 -1.31 4.21 5.84
CA ARG A 42 -1.73 4.29 4.43
C ARG A 42 -2.61 5.51 4.17
N ALA A 43 -3.56 5.81 5.05
CA ALA A 43 -4.42 6.99 4.92
C ALA A 43 -3.61 8.29 5.04
N GLU A 44 -2.71 8.38 6.02
CA GLU A 44 -1.82 9.51 6.20
C GLU A 44 -0.89 9.72 5.00
N TRP A 45 -0.30 8.64 4.49
CA TRP A 45 0.54 8.70 3.31
C TRP A 45 -0.23 9.21 2.09
N ARG A 46 -1.46 8.71 1.86
CA ARG A 46 -2.31 9.18 0.75
C ARG A 46 -2.64 10.66 0.88
N ARG A 47 -2.97 11.13 2.09
CA ARG A 47 -3.22 12.54 2.35
C ARG A 47 -1.99 13.39 2.02
N ARG A 48 -0.83 12.99 2.54
CA ARG A 48 0.45 13.66 2.27
C ARG A 48 0.79 13.69 0.78
N LEU A 49 0.54 12.59 0.07
CA LEU A 49 0.75 12.51 -1.38
C LEU A 49 -0.13 13.51 -2.13
N ALA A 50 -1.41 13.60 -1.77
CA ALA A 50 -2.37 14.49 -2.41
C ALA A 50 -2.04 15.99 -2.16
N GLU A 51 -1.41 16.30 -1.03
CA GLU A 51 -0.95 17.65 -0.69
C GLU A 51 0.35 18.06 -1.43
N ARG A 52 1.03 17.12 -2.12
CA ARG A 52 2.29 17.46 -2.80
C ARG A 52 2.03 18.35 -4.02
N PRO A 53 2.85 19.39 -4.24
CA PRO A 53 2.77 20.19 -5.44
C PRO A 53 3.09 19.33 -6.67
N ILE A 54 2.37 19.59 -7.77
CA ILE A 54 2.68 18.97 -9.06
C ILE A 54 4.06 19.47 -9.50
N THR A 55 5.01 18.55 -9.62
CA THR A 55 6.34 18.86 -10.14
C THR A 55 6.35 18.70 -11.65
N TYR A 56 6.62 19.78 -12.38
CA TYR A 56 6.90 19.72 -13.81
C TYR A 56 8.31 19.16 -14.01
N LEU A 57 8.43 18.01 -14.68
CA LEU A 57 9.70 17.30 -14.88
C LEU A 57 10.47 17.74 -16.14
N GLY A 58 10.04 18.82 -16.81
CA GLY A 58 10.71 19.34 -18.01
C GLY A 58 10.27 18.64 -19.29
N THR A 59 10.38 17.31 -19.32
CA THR A 59 10.13 16.48 -20.51
C THR A 59 9.05 15.43 -20.22
N PRO A 60 8.06 15.25 -21.11
CA PRO A 60 7.11 14.15 -21.02
C PRO A 60 7.82 12.80 -20.98
N ALA A 61 7.39 11.90 -20.09
CA ALA A 61 7.95 10.55 -20.01
C ALA A 61 7.79 9.76 -21.32
N ALA A 62 6.75 10.05 -22.09
CA ALA A 62 6.52 9.43 -23.40
C ALA A 62 7.67 9.72 -24.37
N ASP A 63 8.18 10.96 -24.38
CA ASP A 63 9.25 11.37 -25.30
C ASP A 63 10.56 10.66 -24.97
N LEU A 64 10.85 10.46 -23.68
CA LEU A 64 12.00 9.67 -23.22
C LEU A 64 11.90 8.19 -23.64
N LEU A 65 10.70 7.61 -23.54
CA LEU A 65 10.46 6.22 -23.95
C LEU A 65 10.58 6.04 -25.47
N VAL A 66 10.17 7.03 -26.25
CA VAL A 66 10.33 7.03 -27.71
C VAL A 66 11.81 7.12 -28.09
N ALA A 67 12.56 8.03 -27.47
CA ALA A 67 14.00 8.17 -27.73
C ALA A 67 14.76 6.85 -27.49
N GLU A 68 14.53 6.20 -26.36
CA GLU A 68 15.14 4.90 -26.02
C GLU A 68 14.74 3.78 -26.98
N ARG A 69 13.48 3.75 -27.45
CA ARG A 69 13.05 2.75 -28.43
C ARG A 69 13.75 2.95 -29.77
N SER A 70 13.82 4.19 -30.24
CA SER A 70 14.48 4.53 -31.51
C SER A 70 15.98 4.21 -31.48
N GLU A 71 16.65 4.46 -30.35
CA GLU A 71 18.07 4.10 -30.16
C GLU A 71 18.27 2.58 -30.27
N ARG A 72 17.43 1.78 -29.58
CA ARG A 72 17.52 0.31 -29.66
C ARG A 72 17.22 -0.23 -31.05
N GLU A 73 16.24 0.33 -31.75
CA GLU A 73 15.93 -0.06 -33.13
C GLU A 73 17.11 0.21 -34.07
N THR A 74 17.89 1.27 -33.78
CA THR A 74 19.10 1.60 -34.55
C THR A 74 20.26 0.66 -34.22
N GLU A 75 20.41 0.22 -32.97
CA GLU A 75 21.45 -0.74 -32.55
C GLU A 75 21.18 -2.18 -33.02
N LEU A 76 19.92 -2.54 -33.28
CA LEU A 76 19.49 -3.88 -33.67
C LEU A 76 19.30 -4.06 -35.19
N GLY A 77 19.44 -3.00 -35.99
CA GLY A 77 19.35 -3.00 -37.45
C GLY A 77 20.70 -2.99 -38.14
#